data_AF-A0A8H6VAC3-F1
#
_entry.id   AF-A0A8H6VAC3-F1
#
_cell.length_a   1.000
_cell.length_b   1.000
_cell.length_c   1.000
_cell.angle_alpha   90.00
_cell.angle_beta   90.00
_cell.angle_gamma   90.00
#
_symmetry.space_group_name_H-M   'P 1'
#
loop_
_entity.id
_entity.type
_entity.pdbx_description
1 polymer ?
#
loop_
_entity_poly.entity_id
_entity_poly.type
_entity_poly.pdbx_seq_one_letter_code
_entity_poly.pdbx_strand_id
1 'polypeptide(L)'
;MTHLAADIRVSTVEVLTWLVDAAGEEVVSCAGGWIKTLNCFLSVLGWHTEESSKWSGSRASFGKSGAKGQPMVKVLGALAVFLQAGIGRPDDGMDDSSSDRDGAMGVSAWEFPLCHAAQHMVPQATAPYVHLNLFGQPRDEEGEMYETREDRYRVFENRFLGAVQRGLEGARSEGGEVGRASSGVSKVLKQAIAYGPGP
;
A
#
# COMPACT_ATOMS: atom_id res chain seq x y z
N MET A 1 7.25 -2.62 13.15
CA MET A 1 5.85 -2.56 13.64
C MET A 1 5.51 -3.62 14.68
N THR A 2 6.28 -4.70 14.80
CA THR A 2 5.91 -5.90 15.59
C THR A 2 6.75 -6.09 16.85
N HIS A 3 7.44 -5.02 17.24
CA HIS A 3 8.20 -4.97 18.48
C HIS A 3 7.29 -5.17 19.70
N LEU A 4 7.80 -5.78 20.77
CA LEU A 4 7.02 -6.06 22.00
C LEU A 4 6.59 -4.78 22.74
N ALA A 5 7.43 -3.75 22.70
CA ALA A 5 7.14 -2.45 23.32
C ALA A 5 6.18 -1.61 22.45
N ALA A 6 5.10 -1.12 23.07
CA ALA A 6 4.00 -0.45 22.38
C ALA A 6 4.38 0.94 21.82
N ASP A 7 5.24 1.66 22.52
CA ASP A 7 5.83 2.93 22.10
C ASP A 7 6.62 2.79 20.79
N ILE A 8 7.46 1.74 20.68
CA ILE A 8 8.22 1.44 19.46
C ILE A 8 7.27 1.09 18.32
N ARG A 9 6.17 0.35 18.59
CA ARG A 9 5.16 0.07 17.56
C ARG A 9 4.52 1.35 17.03
N VAL A 10 4.09 2.25 17.92
CA VAL A 10 3.47 3.53 17.54
C VAL A 10 4.45 4.41 16.77
N SER A 11 5.68 4.56 17.25
CA SER A 11 6.71 5.35 16.57
C SER A 11 7.03 4.79 15.17
N THR A 12 7.07 3.46 15.02
CA THR A 12 7.28 2.85 13.69
C THR A 12 6.16 3.22 12.72
N VAL A 13 4.91 3.28 13.19
CA VAL A 13 3.75 3.62 12.37
C VAL A 13 3.81 5.08 11.93
N GLU A 14 4.27 5.98 12.80
CA GLU A 14 4.47 7.40 12.47
C GLU A 14 5.57 7.58 11.42
N VAL A 15 6.71 6.90 11.58
CA VAL A 15 7.80 6.91 10.60
C VAL A 15 7.35 6.34 9.26
N LEU A 16 6.59 5.24 9.26
CA LEU A 16 6.03 4.68 8.03
C LEU A 16 5.06 5.65 7.35
N THR A 17 4.21 6.33 8.13
CA THR A 17 3.26 7.32 7.57
C THR A 17 4.00 8.46 6.89
N TRP A 18 5.05 8.99 7.52
CA TRP A 18 5.91 10.01 6.92
C TRP A 18 6.61 9.51 5.65
N LEU A 19 7.08 8.26 5.66
CA LEU A 19 7.74 7.67 4.50
C LEU A 19 6.79 7.52 3.30
N VAL A 20 5.54 7.12 3.56
CA VAL A 20 4.51 7.01 2.51
C VAL A 20 4.13 8.40 1.98
N ASP A 21 4.10 9.42 2.83
CA ASP A 21 3.86 10.81 2.41
C ASP A 21 4.98 11.33 1.50
N ALA A 22 6.24 10.98 1.79
CA ALA A 22 7.39 11.41 1.01
C ALA A 22 7.62 10.61 -0.28
N ALA A 23 7.35 9.29 -0.26
CA ALA A 23 7.70 8.37 -1.34
C ALA A 23 6.70 7.19 -1.44
N GLY A 24 5.41 7.51 -1.47
CA GLY A 24 4.33 6.53 -1.37
C GLY A 24 4.44 5.36 -2.33
N GLU A 25 4.60 5.65 -3.62
CA GLU A 25 4.71 4.64 -4.69
C GLU A 25 5.89 3.69 -4.48
N GLU A 26 7.08 4.23 -4.21
CA GLU A 26 8.28 3.42 -3.95
C GLU A 26 8.12 2.53 -2.72
N VAL A 27 7.48 3.03 -1.66
CA VAL A 27 7.25 2.27 -0.41
C VAL A 27 6.33 1.08 -0.65
N VAL A 28 5.26 1.24 -1.44
CA VAL A 28 4.31 0.15 -1.72
C VAL A 28 4.83 -0.80 -2.80
N SER A 29 5.70 -0.34 -3.70
CA SER A 29 6.27 -1.12 -4.81
C SER A 29 7.51 -1.94 -4.43
N CYS A 30 8.22 -1.54 -3.37
CA CYS A 30 9.46 -2.22 -2.97
C CYS A 30 9.23 -3.67 -2.50
N ALA A 31 10.32 -4.45 -2.43
CA ALA A 31 10.28 -5.87 -2.09
C ALA A 31 9.68 -6.12 -0.70
N GLY A 32 8.54 -6.82 -0.65
CA GLY A 32 7.79 -7.03 0.58
C GLY A 32 7.13 -5.76 1.15
N GLY A 33 7.23 -4.62 0.45
CA GLY A 33 6.60 -3.36 0.81
C GLY A 33 5.08 -3.45 0.88
N TRP A 34 4.49 -4.32 0.06
CA TRP A 34 3.04 -4.55 0.04
C TRP A 34 2.57 -5.60 1.07
N ILE A 35 2.78 -6.89 0.79
CA ILE A 35 2.21 -8.00 1.57
C ILE A 35 2.69 -8.01 3.02
N LYS A 36 4.00 -7.88 3.28
CA LYS A 36 4.52 -7.93 4.67
C LYS A 36 4.04 -6.75 5.49
N THR A 37 3.96 -5.56 4.89
CA THR A 37 3.45 -4.36 5.56
C THR A 37 1.96 -4.50 5.88
N LEU A 38 1.15 -5.00 4.94
CA LEU A 38 -0.28 -5.30 5.19
C LEU A 38 -0.44 -6.32 6.32
N ASN A 39 0.29 -7.43 6.30
CA ASN A 39 0.29 -8.42 7.38
C ASN A 39 0.65 -7.77 8.73
N CYS A 40 1.65 -6.89 8.77
CA CYS A 40 2.00 -6.15 9.98
C CYS A 40 0.85 -5.26 10.49
N PHE A 41 0.17 -4.51 9.60
CA PHE A 41 -1.00 -3.71 9.98
C PHE A 41 -2.12 -4.59 10.55
N LEU A 42 -2.44 -5.69 9.87
CA LEU A 42 -3.49 -6.62 10.26
C LEU A 42 -3.20 -7.24 11.63
N SER A 43 -1.96 -7.70 11.87
CA SER A 43 -1.58 -8.24 13.18
C SER A 43 -1.62 -7.21 14.30
N VAL A 44 -1.24 -5.95 14.05
CA VAL A 44 -1.30 -4.86 15.04
C VAL A 44 -2.75 -4.47 15.35
N LEU A 45 -3.64 -4.52 14.36
CA LEU A 45 -5.08 -4.25 14.50
C LEU A 45 -5.87 -5.45 15.04
N GLY A 46 -5.26 -6.64 15.09
CA GLY A 46 -5.96 -7.88 15.44
C GLY A 46 -6.96 -8.35 14.37
N TRP A 47 -6.78 -7.90 13.12
CA TRP A 47 -7.62 -8.27 11.98
C TRP A 47 -7.00 -9.49 11.29
N HIS A 48 -7.41 -10.68 11.69
CA HIS A 48 -6.74 -11.90 11.25
C HIS A 48 -7.24 -12.41 9.87
N THR A 49 -6.27 -12.75 9.03
CA THR A 49 -6.32 -13.65 7.87
C THR A 49 -5.64 -14.98 8.26
N GLU A 50 -5.80 -16.04 7.48
CA GLU A 50 -5.12 -17.32 7.77
C GLU A 50 -3.59 -17.15 7.87
N GLU A 51 -3.00 -16.24 7.11
CA GLU A 51 -1.55 -15.98 7.10
C GLU A 51 -1.11 -15.00 8.18
N SER A 52 -1.84 -13.90 8.41
CA SER A 52 -1.51 -12.95 9.49
C SER A 52 -1.73 -13.51 10.90
N SER A 53 -2.41 -14.66 11.02
CA SER A 53 -2.51 -15.43 12.26
C SER A 53 -1.21 -16.14 12.66
N LYS A 54 -0.32 -16.43 11.69
CA LYS A 54 1.02 -17.00 11.93
C LYS A 54 2.01 -15.93 12.40
N TRP A 55 1.70 -14.67 12.14
CA TRP A 55 2.52 -13.52 12.50
C TRP A 55 2.17 -13.03 13.92
N SER A 56 3.17 -13.02 14.81
CA SER A 56 3.06 -12.68 16.23
C SER A 56 2.06 -13.54 17.02
N GLY A 57 2.48 -14.76 17.39
CA GLY A 57 1.77 -15.67 18.31
C GLY A 57 1.55 -15.12 19.74
N SER A 58 1.99 -13.90 20.03
CA SER A 58 1.57 -13.11 21.19
C SER A 58 0.71 -11.96 20.68
N ARG A 59 -0.48 -11.74 21.25
CA ARG A 59 -1.36 -10.60 20.93
C ARG A 59 -0.57 -9.29 20.92
N ALA A 60 -0.11 -8.86 19.75
CA ALA A 60 0.46 -7.51 19.53
C ALA A 60 -0.64 -6.43 19.55
N SER A 61 -1.80 -6.78 20.11
CA SER A 61 -2.86 -5.85 20.45
C SER A 61 -2.29 -4.79 21.39
N PHE A 62 -2.63 -3.53 21.15
CA PHE A 62 -2.48 -2.50 22.14
C PHE A 62 -3.37 -2.90 23.32
N GLY A 63 -2.78 -3.58 24.31
CA GLY A 63 -3.50 -4.07 25.48
C GLY A 63 -4.27 -2.96 26.19
N LYS A 64 -5.08 -3.35 27.18
CA LYS A 64 -5.98 -2.51 27.98
C LYS A 64 -5.24 -1.48 28.87
N SER A 65 -4.28 -0.75 28.32
CA SER A 65 -3.48 0.26 29.01
C SER A 65 -4.01 1.63 28.65
N GLY A 66 -4.81 2.22 29.56
CA GLY A 66 -4.96 3.67 29.83
C GLY A 66 -5.34 4.65 28.72
N ALA A 67 -4.77 4.54 27.52
CA ALA A 67 -5.03 5.37 26.35
C ALA A 67 -6.16 4.76 25.53
N LYS A 68 -7.39 5.22 25.78
CA LYS A 68 -8.61 4.90 25.02
C LYS A 68 -8.36 5.05 23.50
N GLY A 69 -8.12 3.96 22.77
CA GLY A 69 -8.15 3.91 21.30
C GLY A 69 -7.09 4.73 20.52
N GLN A 70 -6.34 5.61 21.16
CA GLN A 70 -5.40 6.55 20.51
C GLN A 70 -4.32 5.87 19.64
N PRO A 71 -3.65 4.79 20.09
CA PRO A 71 -2.73 4.05 19.22
C PRO A 71 -3.42 3.43 18.01
N MET A 72 -4.64 2.92 18.19
CA MET A 72 -5.43 2.32 17.10
C MET A 72 -5.86 3.35 16.06
N VAL A 73 -6.21 4.58 16.48
CA VAL A 73 -6.50 5.70 15.59
C VAL A 73 -5.30 6.02 14.69
N LYS A 74 -4.08 6.08 15.26
CA LYS A 74 -2.85 6.32 14.49
C LYS A 74 -2.60 5.21 13.46
N VAL A 75 -2.78 3.95 13.86
CA VAL A 75 -2.60 2.80 12.96
C VAL A 75 -3.64 2.81 11.83
N LEU A 76 -4.90 3.14 12.12
CA LEU A 76 -5.95 3.26 11.11
C LEU A 76 -5.68 4.42 10.14
N GLY A 77 -5.19 5.56 10.65
CA GLY A 77 -4.76 6.68 9.81
C GLY A 77 -3.62 6.30 8.87
N ALA A 78 -2.58 5.66 9.41
CA ALA A 78 -1.45 5.17 8.63
C ALA A 78 -1.88 4.14 7.57
N LEU A 79 -2.77 3.21 7.93
CA LEU A 79 -3.32 2.24 6.99
C LEU A 79 -4.10 2.93 5.86
N ALA A 80 -4.85 4.00 6.14
CA ALA A 80 -5.58 4.74 5.11
C ALA A 80 -4.61 5.38 4.10
N VAL A 81 -3.54 6.04 4.58
CA VAL A 81 -2.52 6.65 3.73
C VAL A 81 -1.77 5.60 2.92
N PHE A 82 -1.40 4.48 3.54
CA PHE A 82 -0.74 3.37 2.87
C PHE A 82 -1.61 2.73 1.77
N LEU A 83 -2.89 2.49 2.04
CA LEU A 83 -3.81 1.96 1.03
C LEU A 83 -4.08 2.97 -0.09
N GLN A 84 -4.11 4.26 0.23
CA GLN A 84 -4.26 5.30 -0.79
C GLN A 84 -3.08 5.29 -1.76
N ALA A 85 -1.85 5.17 -1.26
CA ALA A 85 -0.66 5.05 -2.10
C ALA A 85 -0.62 3.74 -2.89
N GLY A 86 -1.12 2.63 -2.33
CA GLY A 86 -1.05 1.31 -2.96
C GLY A 86 -2.13 1.01 -3.99
N ILE A 87 -3.40 1.28 -3.65
CA ILE A 87 -4.59 0.88 -4.43
C ILE A 87 -5.60 2.01 -4.63
N GLY A 88 -5.31 3.20 -4.08
CA GLY A 88 -6.12 4.39 -4.27
C GLY A 88 -6.24 4.73 -5.76
N ARG A 89 -7.23 5.55 -6.07
CA ARG A 89 -7.36 6.08 -7.44
C ARG A 89 -6.08 6.87 -7.76
N PRO A 90 -5.40 6.59 -8.88
CA PRO A 90 -4.29 7.44 -9.32
C PRO A 90 -4.83 8.86 -9.44
N ASP A 91 -4.16 9.83 -8.81
CA ASP A 91 -4.56 11.23 -8.95
C ASP A 91 -4.50 11.58 -10.44
N ASP A 92 -5.59 12.13 -10.98
CA ASP A 92 -5.69 12.59 -12.38
C ASP A 92 -4.70 13.75 -12.69
N GLY A 93 -3.75 14.04 -11.79
CA GLY A 93 -2.83 15.18 -11.82
C GLY A 93 -1.35 14.82 -11.70
N MET A 94 -0.98 13.54 -11.68
CA MET A 94 0.38 13.17 -12.09
C MET A 94 0.30 12.86 -13.58
N ASP A 95 0.39 13.93 -14.37
CA ASP A 95 0.71 13.87 -15.79
C ASP A 95 1.82 12.83 -15.97
N ASP A 96 1.42 11.68 -16.50
CA ASP A 96 2.28 10.95 -17.40
C ASP A 96 2.66 11.96 -18.47
N SER A 97 3.81 12.61 -18.27
CA SER A 97 4.46 13.55 -19.18
C SER A 97 4.95 12.81 -20.44
N SER A 98 4.14 11.89 -20.95
CA SER A 98 4.28 11.19 -22.21
C SER A 98 2.99 11.21 -23.06
N SER A 99 1.96 11.96 -22.64
CA SER A 99 0.77 12.21 -23.46
C SER A 99 0.70 13.64 -24.02
N ASP A 100 1.77 14.09 -24.67
CA ASP A 100 1.70 15.19 -25.64
C ASP A 100 0.89 14.72 -26.87
N ARG A 101 -0.42 14.75 -26.74
CA ARG A 101 -1.33 14.89 -27.88
C ARG A 101 -1.68 16.36 -28.02
N ASP A 102 -0.89 17.08 -28.82
CA ASP A 102 -1.46 18.20 -29.59
C ASP A 102 -0.78 18.35 -30.96
N GLY A 103 -1.58 18.04 -31.99
CA GLY A 103 -1.62 18.70 -33.29
C GLY A 103 -0.33 18.99 -34.06
N ALA A 104 0.16 18.01 -34.84
CA ALA A 104 0.78 18.31 -36.14
C ALA A 104 0.47 17.20 -37.15
N MET A 105 -0.53 17.44 -38.01
CA MET A 105 -0.66 16.75 -39.28
C MET A 105 0.62 16.93 -40.11
N GLY A 106 1.36 15.85 -40.38
CA GLY A 106 2.38 15.89 -41.42
C GLY A 106 3.48 14.85 -41.26
N VAL A 107 3.46 13.87 -42.17
CA VAL A 107 4.55 12.95 -42.54
C VAL A 107 4.64 11.63 -41.75
N SER A 108 3.82 10.67 -42.21
CA SER A 108 4.25 9.28 -42.49
C SER A 108 4.67 8.38 -41.31
N ALA A 109 3.69 7.92 -40.53
CA ALA A 109 3.35 6.50 -40.24
C ALA A 109 4.43 5.42 -39.94
N TRP A 110 5.71 5.75 -39.81
CA TRP A 110 6.82 4.89 -39.41
C TRP A 110 7.76 5.74 -38.54
N GLU A 111 7.46 5.87 -37.24
CA GLU A 111 8.29 6.67 -36.32
C GLU A 111 9.50 5.85 -35.86
N PHE A 112 10.43 5.67 -36.79
CA PHE A 112 11.80 5.31 -36.50
C PHE A 112 12.59 6.58 -36.15
N PRO A 113 13.40 6.57 -35.07
CA PRO A 113 13.64 5.43 -34.18
C PRO A 113 12.90 5.60 -32.84
N LEU A 114 12.09 4.58 -32.52
CA LEU A 114 11.65 4.16 -31.18
C LEU A 114 10.46 4.94 -30.58
N CYS A 115 9.27 4.37 -30.76
CA CYS A 115 8.02 4.73 -30.07
C CYS A 115 8.13 4.66 -28.53
N HIS A 116 9.23 4.11 -28.01
CA HIS A 116 9.55 4.00 -26.58
C HIS A 116 10.99 4.41 -26.30
N ALA A 117 11.49 5.46 -26.96
CA ALA A 117 12.86 5.95 -26.77
C ALA A 117 13.23 6.06 -25.28
N ALA A 118 12.31 6.54 -24.43
CA ALA A 118 12.49 6.64 -22.97
C ALA A 118 12.84 5.29 -22.29
N GLN A 119 12.27 4.16 -22.74
CA GLN A 119 12.53 2.84 -22.16
C GLN A 119 13.92 2.28 -22.53
N HIS A 120 14.55 2.86 -23.56
CA HIS A 120 15.89 2.48 -24.02
C HIS A 120 16.99 3.41 -23.49
N MET A 121 16.62 4.45 -22.74
CA MET A 121 17.56 5.36 -22.08
C MET A 121 17.98 4.83 -20.71
N VAL A 122 19.07 5.38 -20.15
CA VAL A 122 19.49 5.06 -18.77
C VAL A 122 18.37 5.44 -17.80
N PRO A 123 17.85 4.49 -16.99
CA PRO A 123 16.79 4.79 -16.04
C PRO A 123 17.22 5.87 -15.04
N GLN A 124 16.29 6.75 -14.69
CA GLN A 124 16.53 7.80 -13.69
C GLN A 124 16.32 7.31 -12.24
N ALA A 125 15.71 6.13 -12.07
CA ALA A 125 15.55 5.51 -10.76
C ALA A 125 16.91 5.06 -10.19
N THR A 126 17.07 5.16 -8.88
CA THR A 126 18.33 4.77 -8.20
C THR A 126 18.59 3.25 -8.26
N ALA A 127 17.54 2.45 -8.49
CA ALA A 127 17.63 0.99 -8.45
C ALA A 127 16.66 0.30 -9.45
N PRO A 128 16.82 0.52 -10.77
CA PRO A 128 15.80 0.22 -11.78
C PRO A 128 15.53 -1.26 -12.05
N TYR A 129 16.43 -2.15 -11.63
CA TYR A 129 16.34 -3.59 -11.89
C TYR A 129 16.21 -4.43 -10.61
N VAL A 130 15.87 -3.80 -9.48
CA VAL A 130 15.75 -4.50 -8.19
C VAL A 130 14.60 -5.49 -8.17
N HIS A 131 13.56 -5.28 -8.97
CA HIS A 131 12.46 -6.25 -9.14
C HIS A 131 12.92 -7.57 -9.76
N LEU A 132 13.96 -7.56 -10.60
CA LEU A 132 14.50 -8.80 -11.20
C LEU A 132 15.18 -9.71 -10.17
N ASN A 133 15.54 -9.17 -8.99
CA ASN A 133 16.13 -9.92 -7.88
C ASN A 133 17.34 -10.81 -8.27
N LEU A 134 18.12 -10.44 -9.29
CA LEU A 134 19.20 -11.27 -9.87
C LEU A 134 20.33 -11.62 -8.89
N PHE A 135 20.52 -10.78 -7.86
CA PHE A 135 21.60 -10.92 -6.87
C PHE A 135 21.07 -11.07 -5.44
N GLY A 136 19.75 -11.21 -5.26
CA GLY A 136 19.12 -11.37 -3.96
C GLY A 136 18.82 -12.82 -3.61
N GLN A 137 18.40 -13.07 -2.37
CA GLN A 137 17.83 -14.36 -2.02
C GLN A 137 16.53 -14.59 -2.78
N PRO A 138 16.19 -15.84 -3.15
CA PRO A 138 14.89 -16.16 -3.71
C PRO A 138 13.79 -15.60 -2.81
N ARG A 139 12.87 -14.83 -3.42
CA ARG A 139 11.73 -14.24 -2.71
C ARG A 139 10.58 -15.23 -2.69
N ASP A 140 9.93 -15.33 -1.55
CA ASP A 140 8.61 -15.91 -1.43
C ASP A 140 7.55 -14.93 -1.95
N GLU A 141 6.32 -15.39 -2.13
CA GLU A 141 5.22 -14.52 -2.57
C GLU A 141 5.06 -13.29 -1.66
N GLU A 142 5.38 -13.40 -0.37
CA GLU A 142 5.32 -12.27 0.57
C GLU A 142 6.45 -11.26 0.39
N GLY A 143 7.61 -11.69 -0.10
CA GLY A 143 8.78 -10.87 -0.36
C GLY A 143 8.81 -10.26 -1.76
N GLU A 144 7.84 -10.59 -2.61
CA GLU A 144 7.78 -10.16 -4.00
C GLU A 144 7.59 -8.64 -4.14
N MET A 145 8.01 -8.10 -5.28
CA MET A 145 7.76 -6.71 -5.67
C MET A 145 6.47 -6.60 -6.48
N TYR A 146 5.61 -5.68 -6.08
CA TYR A 146 4.34 -5.40 -6.75
C TYR A 146 4.37 -3.96 -7.26
N GLU A 147 4.92 -3.77 -8.46
CA GLU A 147 5.14 -2.45 -9.05
C GLU A 147 3.84 -1.78 -9.47
N THR A 148 2.96 -2.53 -10.12
CA THR A 148 1.70 -1.99 -10.63
C THR A 148 0.63 -1.93 -9.55
N ARG A 149 -0.23 -0.92 -9.64
CA ARG A 149 -1.40 -0.79 -8.77
C ARG A 149 -2.36 -1.97 -8.97
N GLU A 150 -2.44 -2.49 -10.18
CA GLU A 150 -3.28 -3.61 -10.59
C GLU A 150 -2.87 -4.90 -9.88
N ASP A 151 -1.58 -5.21 -9.87
CA ASP A 151 -1.04 -6.38 -9.16
C ASP A 151 -1.26 -6.26 -7.66
N ARG A 152 -1.02 -5.05 -7.09
CA ARG A 152 -1.29 -4.75 -5.68
C ARG A 152 -2.77 -4.95 -5.33
N TYR A 153 -3.67 -4.44 -6.18
CA TYR A 153 -5.11 -4.55 -5.98
C TYR A 153 -5.57 -6.01 -6.06
N ARG A 154 -5.10 -6.78 -7.04
CA ARG A 154 -5.43 -8.20 -7.20
C ARG A 154 -5.03 -9.01 -5.98
N VAL A 155 -3.84 -8.81 -5.45
CA VAL A 155 -3.39 -9.49 -4.21
C VAL A 155 -4.24 -9.05 -3.02
N PHE A 156 -4.50 -7.74 -2.91
CA PHE A 156 -5.30 -7.18 -1.84
C PHE A 156 -6.73 -7.74 -1.82
N GLU A 157 -7.40 -7.78 -2.97
CA GLU A 157 -8.74 -8.33 -3.16
C GLU A 157 -8.82 -9.79 -2.71
N ASN A 158 -7.86 -10.60 -3.14
CA ASN A 158 -7.87 -12.05 -2.88
C ASN A 158 -7.52 -12.42 -1.43
N ARG A 159 -6.56 -11.71 -0.80
CA ARG A 159 -5.99 -12.13 0.50
C ARG A 159 -6.41 -11.27 1.68
N PHE A 160 -6.68 -9.98 1.47
CA PHE A 160 -6.78 -8.99 2.56
C PHE A 160 -8.16 -8.34 2.68
N LEU A 161 -8.87 -8.17 1.56
CA LEU A 161 -10.13 -7.44 1.48
C LEU A 161 -11.16 -7.92 2.52
N GLY A 162 -11.39 -9.23 2.61
CA GLY A 162 -12.37 -9.78 3.54
C GLY A 162 -12.02 -9.59 5.02
N ALA A 163 -10.73 -9.60 5.37
CA ALA A 163 -10.30 -9.32 6.75
C ALA A 163 -10.41 -7.83 7.07
N VAL A 164 -10.01 -6.96 6.14
CA VAL A 164 -10.09 -5.50 6.31
C VAL A 164 -11.55 -5.05 6.42
N GLN A 165 -12.46 -5.56 5.59
CA GLN A 165 -13.89 -5.22 5.67
C GLN A 165 -14.50 -5.59 7.03
N ARG A 166 -14.27 -6.83 7.50
CA ARG A 166 -14.73 -7.26 8.84
C ARG A 166 -14.11 -6.42 9.97
N GLY A 167 -12.82 -6.11 9.87
CA GLY A 167 -12.11 -5.27 10.83
C GLY A 167 -12.66 -3.85 10.88
N LEU A 168 -13.02 -3.27 9.73
CA LEU A 168 -13.64 -1.95 9.62
C LEU A 168 -15.05 -1.92 10.19
N GLU A 169 -15.86 -2.96 9.98
CA GLU A 169 -17.18 -3.09 10.60
C GLU A 169 -17.07 -3.14 12.13
N GLY A 170 -16.12 -3.94 12.66
CA GLY A 170 -15.79 -3.97 14.08
C GLY A 170 -15.42 -2.59 14.61
N ALA A 171 -14.41 -1.94 14.02
CA ALA A 171 -13.96 -0.60 14.41
C ALA A 171 -15.06 0.47 14.30
N ARG A 172 -15.98 0.34 13.34
CA ARG A 172 -17.14 1.25 13.19
C ARG A 172 -18.14 1.05 14.32
N SER A 173 -18.41 -0.19 14.72
CA SER A 173 -19.33 -0.51 15.82
C SER A 173 -18.81 -0.11 17.20
N GLU A 174 -17.49 -0.10 17.41
CA GLU A 174 -16.86 0.43 18.63
C GLU A 174 -17.09 1.94 18.80
N GLY A 175 -17.30 2.67 17.69
CA GLY A 175 -17.64 4.09 17.69
C GLY A 175 -16.51 5.00 18.17
N GLY A 176 -16.86 6.24 18.54
CA GLY A 176 -15.91 7.22 19.07
C GLY A 176 -14.82 7.64 18.06
N GLU A 177 -13.60 7.81 18.56
CA GLU A 177 -12.45 8.21 17.73
C GLU A 177 -12.00 7.11 16.76
N VAL A 178 -12.06 5.85 17.17
CA VAL A 178 -11.68 4.69 16.36
C VAL A 178 -12.63 4.53 15.17
N GLY A 179 -13.95 4.65 15.40
CA GLY A 179 -14.95 4.63 14.34
C GLY A 179 -14.85 5.82 13.37
N ARG A 180 -14.37 6.99 13.83
CA ARG A 180 -14.07 8.11 12.93
C ARG A 180 -12.82 7.82 12.09
N ALA A 181 -11.76 7.29 12.68
CA ALA A 181 -10.53 6.95 11.98
C ALA A 181 -10.75 5.86 10.91
N SER A 182 -11.58 4.85 11.19
CA SER A 182 -11.91 3.78 10.25
C SER A 182 -12.67 4.27 9.00
N SER A 183 -13.32 5.43 9.08
CA SER A 183 -14.00 6.04 7.93
C SER A 183 -13.03 6.45 6.82
N GLY A 184 -11.80 6.86 7.17
CA GLY A 184 -10.76 7.19 6.20
C GLY A 184 -10.36 5.98 5.37
N VAL A 185 -10.06 4.86 6.04
CA VAL A 185 -9.78 3.58 5.38
C VAL A 185 -10.97 3.12 4.53
N SER A 186 -12.19 3.24 5.05
CA SER A 186 -13.42 2.86 4.33
C SER A 186 -13.62 3.70 3.06
N LYS A 187 -13.25 4.98 3.07
CA LYS A 187 -13.33 5.86 1.90
C LYS A 187 -12.39 5.37 0.80
N VAL A 188 -11.11 5.16 1.14
CA VAL A 188 -10.09 4.67 0.20
C VAL A 188 -10.51 3.33 -0.37
N LEU A 189 -11.00 2.42 0.47
CA LEU A 189 -11.44 1.10 0.04
C LEU A 189 -12.60 1.15 -0.96
N LYS A 190 -13.60 2.00 -0.70
CA LYS A 190 -14.72 2.19 -1.65
C LYS A 190 -14.25 2.75 -2.98
N GLN A 191 -13.32 3.69 -2.96
CA GLN A 191 -12.74 4.24 -4.18
C GLN A 191 -11.95 3.18 -4.97
N ALA A 192 -11.13 2.39 -4.27
CA ALA A 192 -10.35 1.31 -4.89
C ALA A 192 -11.25 0.23 -5.51
N ILE A 193 -12.32 -0.18 -4.83
CA ILE A 193 -13.28 -1.17 -5.36
C ILE A 193 -14.06 -0.60 -6.55
N ALA A 194 -14.48 0.66 -6.48
CA ALA A 194 -15.21 1.31 -7.58
C ALA A 194 -14.33 1.46 -8.84
N TYR A 195 -13.03 1.71 -8.64
CA TYR A 195 -12.04 1.72 -9.73
C TYR A 195 -11.73 0.30 -10.24
N GLY A 196 -11.92 -0.73 -9.41
CA GLY A 196 -11.71 -2.13 -9.79
C GLY A 196 -10.26 -2.41 -10.15
N PRO A 197 -9.98 -3.36 -11.05
CA PRO A 197 -8.62 -3.66 -11.53
C PRO A 197 -8.06 -2.63 -12.51
N GLY A 198 -8.69 -1.46 -12.69
CA GLY A 198 -8.29 -0.48 -13.73
C GLY A 198 -8.83 -0.80 -15.13
N PRO A 199 -8.65 0.12 -16.10
CA PRO A 199 -9.04 -0.07 -17.49
C PRO A 199 -8.18 -1.10 -18.26
#